data_AF-A0A8D8T0W7-F1
#
_entry.id   AF-A0A8D8T0W7-F1
#
_cell.length_a   1.000
_cell.length_b   1.000
_cell.length_c   1.000
_cell.angle_alpha   90.00
_cell.angle_beta   90.00
_cell.angle_gamma   90.00
#
_symmetry.space_group_name_H-M   'P 1'
#
loop_
_entity.id
_entity.type
_entity.pdbx_description
1 polymer ?
#
loop_
_entity_poly.entity_id
_entity_poly.type
_entity_poly.pdbx_seq_one_letter_code
_entity_poly.pdbx_strand_id
1 'polypeptide(L)'
;MLSYEFDLSPTYLGTLFKNTLPKLAQCLDKLIFWPTKSQVFLSLPISFRARFSKVVAIIDCFEVEIQKPSKALHQAMTWSAYKKCNTIKYLIACTPDGTKNSEGWGGRTSDSVILKKK
;
A
#
# COMPACT_ATOMS: atom_id res chain seq x y z
N MET A 1 -24.04 1.27 -6.11
CA MET A 1 -23.41 0.54 -7.23
C MET A 1 -23.21 -0.92 -6.87
N LEU A 2 -22.29 -1.30 -5.96
CA LEU A 2 -22.14 -2.72 -5.55
C LEU A 2 -23.40 -3.36 -4.94
N SER A 3 -24.15 -2.63 -4.11
CA SER A 3 -25.44 -3.09 -3.57
C SER A 3 -26.49 -3.40 -4.62
N TYR A 4 -26.43 -2.70 -5.74
CA TYR A 4 -27.35 -2.88 -6.86
C TYR A 4 -26.93 -4.09 -7.70
N GLU A 5 -25.63 -4.21 -8.03
CA GLU A 5 -25.09 -5.34 -8.81
C GLU A 5 -25.31 -6.70 -8.13
N PHE A 6 -25.22 -6.74 -6.80
CA PHE A 6 -25.37 -7.97 -6.02
C PHE A 6 -26.77 -8.17 -5.44
N ASP A 7 -27.71 -7.24 -5.68
CA ASP A 7 -29.06 -7.22 -5.09
C ASP A 7 -29.06 -7.42 -3.56
N LEU A 8 -28.18 -6.67 -2.88
CA LEU A 8 -27.98 -6.75 -1.44
C LEU A 8 -28.10 -5.37 -0.80
N SER A 9 -28.59 -5.32 0.45
CA SER A 9 -28.64 -4.05 1.16
C SER A 9 -27.21 -3.50 1.40
N PRO A 10 -27.01 -2.17 1.34
CA PRO A 10 -25.70 -1.56 1.59
C PRO A 10 -25.12 -1.95 2.96
N THR A 11 -25.97 -2.07 3.98
CA THR A 11 -25.60 -2.48 5.33
C THR A 11 -25.08 -3.91 5.35
N TYR A 12 -25.79 -4.83 4.69
CA TYR A 12 -25.38 -6.23 4.61
C TYR A 12 -24.05 -6.38 3.88
N LEU A 13 -23.89 -5.73 2.72
CA LEU A 13 -22.61 -5.71 2.01
C LEU A 13 -21.49 -5.11 2.85
N GLY A 14 -21.72 -4.01 3.55
CA GLY A 14 -20.73 -3.40 4.43
C GLY A 14 -20.25 -4.37 5.52
N THR A 15 -21.17 -5.14 6.12
CA THR A 15 -20.85 -6.18 7.10
C THR A 15 -20.09 -7.33 6.45
N LEU A 16 -20.51 -7.78 5.27
CA LEU A 16 -19.85 -8.84 4.52
C LEU A 16 -18.39 -8.47 4.24
N PHE A 17 -18.14 -7.29 3.64
CA PHE A 17 -16.79 -6.80 3.35
C PHE A 17 -15.93 -6.68 4.60
N LYS A 18 -16.45 -6.11 5.70
CA LYS A 18 -15.69 -5.98 6.96
C LYS A 18 -15.26 -7.33 7.51
N ASN A 19 -16.06 -8.37 7.32
CA ASN A 19 -15.78 -9.71 7.84
C ASN A 19 -14.91 -10.56 6.91
N THR A 20 -15.04 -10.38 5.59
CA THR A 20 -14.32 -11.18 4.59
C THR A 20 -12.96 -10.59 4.24
N LEU A 21 -12.83 -9.26 4.18
CA LEU A 21 -11.60 -8.59 3.74
C LEU A 21 -10.39 -8.95 4.62
N PRO A 22 -10.47 -9.02 5.96
CA PRO A 22 -9.32 -9.43 6.78
C PRO A 22 -8.90 -10.88 6.52
N LYS A 23 -9.85 -11.78 6.27
CA LYS A 23 -9.57 -13.20 5.96
C LYS A 23 -8.90 -13.33 4.60
N LEU A 24 -9.43 -12.61 3.60
CA LEU A 24 -8.82 -12.52 2.27
C LEU A 24 -7.40 -11.95 2.34
N ALA A 25 -7.20 -10.87 3.09
CA ALA A 25 -5.87 -10.28 3.29
C ALA A 25 -4.88 -11.30 3.88
N GLN A 26 -5.28 -12.08 4.90
CA GLN A 26 -4.43 -13.13 5.47
C GLN A 26 -4.09 -14.25 4.47
N CYS A 27 -5.04 -14.62 3.60
CA CYS A 27 -4.80 -15.61 2.55
C CYS A 27 -3.84 -15.08 1.48
N LEU A 28 -4.05 -13.83 1.05
CA LEU A 28 -3.25 -13.19 -0.01
C LEU A 28 -1.86 -12.77 0.45
N ASP A 29 -1.66 -12.50 1.74
CA ASP A 29 -0.35 -12.17 2.31
C ASP A 29 0.68 -13.28 2.05
N LYS A 30 0.22 -14.54 2.02
CA LYS A 30 1.07 -15.70 1.69
C LYS A 30 1.57 -15.71 0.25
N LEU A 31 0.93 -14.94 -0.64
CA LEU A 31 1.33 -14.80 -2.04
C LEU A 31 2.33 -13.65 -2.25
N ILE A 32 2.55 -12.82 -1.23
CA ILE A 32 3.50 -11.71 -1.29
C ILE A 32 4.91 -12.25 -1.02
N PHE A 33 5.64 -12.50 -2.09
CA PHE A 33 7.03 -12.95 -2.00
C PHE A 33 8.00 -11.76 -1.89
N TRP A 34 8.96 -11.87 -0.97
CA TRP A 34 10.08 -10.94 -0.87
C TRP A 34 11.40 -11.69 -1.07
N PRO A 35 12.13 -11.47 -2.18
CA PRO A 35 13.37 -12.19 -2.46
C PRO A 35 14.48 -11.84 -1.47
N THR A 36 15.38 -12.81 -1.27
CA THR A 36 16.63 -12.56 -0.55
C THR A 36 17.54 -11.65 -1.38
N LYS A 37 18.48 -10.96 -0.72
CA LYS A 37 19.45 -10.08 -1.38
C LYS A 37 20.23 -10.80 -2.50
N SER A 38 20.63 -12.05 -2.27
CA SER A 38 21.33 -12.86 -3.27
C SER A 38 20.46 -13.14 -4.50
N GLN A 39 19.18 -13.46 -4.30
CA GLN A 39 18.23 -13.67 -5.41
C GLN A 39 18.05 -12.39 -6.24
N VAL A 40 17.89 -11.24 -5.58
CA VAL A 40 17.79 -9.94 -6.29
C VAL A 40 19.03 -9.66 -7.14
N PHE A 41 20.23 -9.95 -6.64
CA PHE A 41 21.45 -9.73 -7.40
C PHE A 41 21.60 -10.69 -8.59
N LEU A 42 21.10 -11.92 -8.47
CA LEU A 42 21.05 -12.87 -9.59
C LEU A 42 20.09 -12.41 -10.68
N SER A 43 18.93 -11.87 -10.32
CA SER A 43 17.92 -11.36 -11.26
C SER A 43 18.12 -9.90 -11.66
N LEU A 44 19.15 -9.21 -11.16
CA LEU A 44 19.38 -7.80 -11.45
C LEU A 44 19.60 -7.60 -12.97
N PRO A 45 18.80 -6.75 -13.64
CA PRO A 45 18.94 -6.48 -15.07
C PRO A 45 20.34 -6.00 -15.44
N ILE A 46 20.84 -6.42 -16.60
CA ILE A 46 22.21 -6.10 -17.05
C ILE A 46 22.45 -4.57 -17.06
N SER A 47 21.46 -3.79 -17.50
CA SER A 47 21.51 -2.32 -17.51
C SER A 47 21.70 -1.70 -16.11
N PHE A 48 21.24 -2.36 -15.05
CA PHE A 48 21.38 -1.90 -13.68
C PHE A 48 22.73 -2.28 -13.05
N ARG A 49 23.38 -3.34 -13.51
CA ARG A 49 24.62 -3.86 -12.89
C ARG A 49 25.76 -2.84 -12.92
N ALA A 50 25.88 -2.05 -13.98
CA ALA A 50 26.99 -1.11 -14.15
C ALA A 50 26.98 0.05 -13.11
N ARG A 51 25.80 0.52 -12.70
CA ARG A 51 25.63 1.72 -11.85
C ARG A 51 24.94 1.43 -10.51
N PHE A 52 24.19 0.34 -10.43
CA PHE A 52 23.27 0.03 -9.35
C PHE A 52 23.44 -1.41 -8.83
N SER A 53 24.65 -1.97 -8.93
CA SER A 53 24.98 -3.34 -8.49
C SER A 53 24.69 -3.65 -7.02
N LYS A 54 24.54 -2.61 -6.18
CA LYS A 54 24.24 -2.75 -4.75
C LYS A 54 22.77 -2.50 -4.42
N VAL A 55 21.94 -2.10 -5.40
CA VAL A 55 20.52 -1.81 -5.19
C VAL A 55 19.76 -3.12 -5.01
N VAL A 56 18.94 -3.17 -3.96
CA VAL A 56 18.13 -4.35 -3.60
C VAL A 56 16.64 -4.13 -3.84
N ALA A 57 16.19 -2.88 -3.88
CA ALA A 57 14.82 -2.52 -4.16
C ALA A 57 14.74 -1.06 -4.61
N ILE A 58 13.74 -0.74 -5.41
CA ILE A 58 13.29 0.62 -5.66
C ILE A 58 12.11 0.87 -4.72
N ILE A 59 12.11 2.02 -4.06
CA ILE A 59 11.07 2.39 -3.10
C ILE A 59 10.35 3.63 -3.58
N ASP A 60 9.05 3.69 -3.30
CA ASP A 60 8.22 4.85 -3.59
C ASP A 60 7.07 4.97 -2.58
N CYS A 61 6.55 6.17 -2.37
CA CYS A 61 5.35 6.39 -1.58
C CYS A 61 4.16 6.63 -2.51
N PHE A 62 3.08 5.90 -2.32
CA PHE A 62 1.84 6.12 -3.05
C PHE A 62 0.69 6.42 -2.10
N GLU A 63 -0.35 7.08 -2.62
CA GLU A 63 -1.54 7.48 -1.87
C GLU A 63 -2.79 6.86 -2.47
N VAL A 64 -3.62 6.28 -1.61
CA VAL A 64 -4.94 5.75 -1.96
C VAL A 64 -6.00 6.68 -1.40
N GLU A 65 -6.87 7.20 -2.25
CA GLU A 65 -8.01 8.01 -1.82
C GLU A 65 -8.98 7.18 -0.98
N ILE A 66 -9.46 7.78 0.11
CA ILE A 66 -10.45 7.19 1.01
C ILE A 66 -11.66 8.10 1.14
N GLN A 67 -12.76 7.51 1.59
CA GLN A 67 -13.91 8.31 2.02
C GLN A 67 -13.49 9.24 3.17
N LYS A 68 -13.95 10.49 3.10
CA LYS A 68 -13.76 11.49 4.15
C LYS A 68 -14.16 10.92 5.53
N PRO A 69 -13.22 10.79 6.48
CA PRO A 69 -13.53 10.28 7.81
C PRO A 69 -14.56 11.17 8.52
N SER A 70 -15.44 10.62 9.35
CA SER A 70 -16.43 11.44 10.07
C SER A 70 -15.80 12.32 11.16
N LYS A 71 -14.71 11.87 11.80
CA LYS A 71 -14.03 12.61 12.87
C LYS A 71 -13.06 13.65 12.30
N ALA A 72 -13.16 14.90 12.73
CA ALA A 72 -12.32 16.01 12.27
C ALA A 72 -10.82 15.74 12.43
N LEU A 73 -10.40 15.15 13.56
CA LEU A 73 -9.00 14.75 13.79
C LEU A 73 -8.50 13.78 12.70
N HIS A 74 -9.29 12.77 12.37
CA HIS A 74 -8.94 11.78 11.34
C HIS A 74 -8.93 12.41 9.94
N GLN A 75 -9.84 13.35 9.65
CA GLN A 75 -9.81 14.12 8.41
C GLN A 75 -8.51 14.91 8.29
N ALA A 76 -8.11 15.62 9.35
CA ALA A 76 -6.88 16.42 9.34
C ALA A 76 -5.61 15.57 9.20
N MET A 77 -5.58 14.35 9.76
CA MET A 77 -4.46 13.41 9.63
C MET A 77 -4.38 12.74 8.26
N THR A 78 -5.53 12.48 7.63
CA THR A 78 -5.59 11.81 6.32
C THR A 78 -5.61 12.78 5.15
N TRP A 79 -5.69 14.10 5.39
CA TRP A 79 -5.72 15.09 4.32
C TRP A 79 -4.40 15.17 3.55
N SER A 80 -4.46 14.90 2.25
CA SER A 80 -3.36 15.13 1.32
C SER A 80 -3.54 16.47 0.62
N ALA A 81 -2.65 17.42 0.91
CA ALA A 81 -2.64 18.71 0.23
C ALA A 81 -2.35 18.57 -1.28
N TYR A 82 -1.54 17.55 -1.64
CA TYR A 82 -1.18 17.28 -3.03
C TYR A 82 -2.37 16.73 -3.83
N LYS A 83 -3.10 15.74 -3.30
CA LYS A 83 -4.27 15.15 -3.96
C LYS A 83 -5.57 15.93 -3.75
N LYS A 84 -5.58 16.88 -2.81
CA LYS A 84 -6.75 17.67 -2.41
C LYS A 84 -7.93 16.80 -1.94
N CYS A 85 -7.63 15.65 -1.32
CA CYS A 85 -8.61 14.74 -0.76
C CYS A 85 -8.03 13.99 0.46
N ASN A 86 -8.87 13.18 1.14
CA ASN A 86 -8.41 12.31 2.21
C ASN A 86 -7.78 11.05 1.60
N THR A 87 -6.55 10.74 1.99
CA THR A 87 -5.80 9.58 1.51
C THR A 87 -5.17 8.79 2.65
N ILE A 88 -4.87 7.53 2.38
CA ILE A 88 -3.91 6.74 3.15
C ILE A 88 -2.67 6.56 2.27
N LYS A 89 -1.52 6.84 2.86
CA LYS A 89 -0.21 6.74 2.22
C LYS A 89 0.47 5.42 2.61
N TYR A 90 1.17 4.82 1.66
CA TYR A 90 1.93 3.59 1.85
C TYR A 90 3.30 3.72 1.19
N LEU A 91 4.32 3.14 1.81
CA LEU A 91 5.62 2.91 1.16
C LEU A 91 5.58 1.55 0.47
N ILE A 92 5.81 1.54 -0.84
CA ILE A 92 6.03 0.32 -1.63
C ILE A 92 7.52 0.14 -1.87
N ALA A 93 7.98 -1.10 -1.75
CA ALA A 93 9.31 -1.52 -2.17
C ALA A 93 9.13 -2.56 -3.27
N CYS A 94 9.83 -2.40 -4.38
CA CYS A 94 9.75 -3.27 -5.54
C CYS A 94 11.16 -3.78 -5.92
N THR A 95 11.24 -5.07 -6.20
CA THR A 95 12.39 -5.79 -6.75
C THR A 95 11.96 -6.42 -8.08
N PRO A 96 12.88 -6.91 -8.93
CA PRO A 96 12.50 -7.55 -10.19
C PRO A 96 11.45 -8.66 -10.03
N ASP A 97 11.47 -9.40 -8.91
CA ASP A 97 10.66 -10.61 -8.71
C ASP A 97 9.72 -10.53 -7.50
N GLY A 98 9.54 -9.35 -6.90
CA GLY A 98 8.75 -9.24 -5.67
C GLY A 98 8.48 -7.81 -5.23
N THR A 99 7.42 -7.64 -4.46
CA THR A 99 6.96 -6.32 -3.99
C THR A 99 6.46 -6.44 -2.55
N LYS A 100 6.67 -5.40 -1.74
CA LYS A 100 6.18 -5.34 -0.35
C LYS A 100 5.76 -3.93 0.03
N ASN A 101 4.63 -3.83 0.71
CA ASN A 101 4.11 -2.57 1.22
C ASN A 101 4.39 -2.39 2.72
N SER A 102 4.43 -1.15 3.19
CA SER A 102 4.40 -0.80 4.61
C SER A 102 2.99 -0.88 5.20
N GLU A 103 2.89 -0.65 6.51
CA GLU A 103 1.63 -0.23 7.12
C GLU A 103 1.11 1.09 6.51
N GLY A 104 -0.17 1.36 6.70
CA GLY A 104 -0.83 2.56 6.19
C GLY A 104 -0.62 3.78 7.09
N TRP A 105 -0.34 4.91 6.47
CA TRP A 105 -0.11 6.20 7.11
C TRP A 105 -1.18 7.20 6.68
N GLY A 106 -1.48 8.21 7.50
CA GLY A 106 -2.36 9.29 7.05
C GLY A 106 -1.74 10.03 5.86
N GLY A 107 -2.55 10.45 4.89
CA GLY A 107 -2.10 11.19 3.71
C GLY A 107 -1.24 12.43 4.01
N ARG A 108 -1.40 13.03 5.19
CA ARG A 108 -0.60 14.17 5.64
C ARG A 108 0.84 13.81 6.03
N THR A 109 1.13 12.55 6.30
CA THR A 109 2.47 12.09 6.70
C THR A 109 3.45 12.28 5.54
N SER A 110 4.62 12.87 5.82
CA SER A 110 5.66 13.04 4.81
C SER A 110 6.42 11.73 4.57
N ASP A 111 6.89 11.55 3.33
CA ASP A 111 7.59 10.33 2.91
C ASP A 111 8.86 10.10 3.75
N SER A 112 9.56 11.19 4.08
CA SER A 112 10.74 11.16 4.96
C SER A 112 10.48 10.59 6.35
N VAL A 113 9.27 10.77 6.90
CA VAL A 113 8.88 10.20 8.20
C VAL A 113 8.64 8.70 8.07
N ILE A 114 7.99 8.28 6.99
CA ILE A 114 7.71 6.87 6.72
C ILE A 114 9.02 6.10 6.49
N LEU A 115 9.97 6.69 5.76
CA LEU A 115 11.27 6.09 5.49
C LEU A 115 12.14 5.92 6.75
N LYS A 116 12.09 6.87 7.69
CA LYS A 116 12.87 6.80 8.94
C LYS A 116 12.34 5.81 9.97
N LYS A 117 11.09 5.36 9.82
CA LYS A 117 10.43 4.40 10.71
C LYS A 117 10.73 2.93 10.35
N LYS A 118 11.35 2.67 9.19
CA LYS A 118 11.79 1.33 8.76
C LYS A 118 13.28 1.14 8.99
#